data_AF-A0A965IDT4-F1
#
_entry.id   AF-A0A965IDT4-F1
#
_cell.length_a   1.000
_cell.length_b   1.000
_cell.length_c   1.000
_cell.angle_alpha   90.00
_cell.angle_beta   90.00
_cell.angle_gamma   90.00
#
_symmetry.space_group_name_H-M   'P 1'
#
loop_
_entity.id
_entity.type
_entity.pdbx_description
1 polymer ?
#
loop_
_entity_poly.entity_id
_entity_poly.type
_entity_poly.pdbx_seq_one_letter_code
_entity_poly.pdbx_strand_id
1 'polypeptide(L)'
;MEITTQKHPSIHPSIRNQKFNSEASQHAINAAKWQRIPTPSMSVEKVDAAKTGTIYRGDLAVKTLCIQQPLYSGGRITAGIQKSESNLRLALAQTEKRNYKLN
;
A
#
# COMPACT_ATOMS: atom_id res chain seq x y z
N MET A 1 -42.43 3.22 28.73
CA MET A 1 -41.60 2.11 28.24
C MET A 1 -41.01 2.53 26.90
N GLU A 2 -40.04 3.43 26.93
CA GLU A 2 -39.28 3.83 25.75
C GLU A 2 -37.80 3.78 26.13
N ILE A 3 -37.19 2.62 25.89
CA ILE A 3 -35.75 2.49 25.98
C ILE A 3 -35.19 3.12 24.71
N THR A 4 -34.85 4.41 24.80
CA THR A 4 -34.01 5.09 23.82
C THR A 4 -32.71 4.30 23.70
N THR A 5 -32.65 3.40 22.71
CA THR A 5 -31.43 2.70 22.33
C THR A 5 -30.51 3.77 21.79
N GLN A 6 -29.65 4.31 22.65
CA GLN A 6 -28.56 5.15 22.24
C GLN A 6 -27.70 4.33 21.28
N LYS A 7 -27.86 4.66 20.01
CA LYS A 7 -27.08 4.19 18.89
C LYS A 7 -25.62 4.47 19.25
N HIS A 8 -24.87 3.45 19.65
CA HIS A 8 -23.42 3.57 19.84
C HIS A 8 -22.78 3.32 18.46
N PRO A 9 -22.49 4.36 17.65
CA PRO A 9 -21.99 4.23 16.28
C PRO A 9 -20.66 3.46 16.19
N SER A 10 -20.00 3.21 17.32
CA SER A 10 -18.71 2.52 17.43
C SER A 10 -18.81 0.99 17.32
N ILE A 11 -20.00 0.39 17.53
CA ILE A 11 -20.16 -1.09 17.55
C ILE A 11 -20.57 -1.65 16.18
N HIS A 12 -21.20 -0.84 15.31
CA HIS A 12 -21.74 -1.36 14.05
C HIS A 12 -20.62 -1.74 13.04
N PRO A 13 -20.52 -3.01 12.61
CA PRO A 13 -19.44 -3.49 11.75
C PRO A 13 -19.28 -2.71 10.44
N SER A 14 -20.38 -2.20 9.87
CA SER A 14 -20.32 -1.45 8.61
C SER A 14 -19.66 -0.06 8.74
N ILE A 15 -19.75 0.60 9.91
CA ILE A 15 -19.10 1.90 10.15
C ILE A 15 -17.60 1.68 10.36
N ARG A 16 -17.26 0.62 11.09
CA ARG A 16 -15.88 0.17 11.29
C ARG A 16 -15.20 -0.16 9.96
N ASN A 17 -15.86 -0.93 9.09
CA ASN A 17 -15.34 -1.24 7.75
C ASN A 17 -15.10 0.02 6.91
N GLN A 18 -15.99 1.01 7.01
CA GLN A 18 -15.83 2.25 6.27
C GLN A 18 -14.64 3.08 6.79
N LYS A 19 -14.42 3.13 8.11
CA LYS A 19 -13.23 3.76 8.70
C LYS A 19 -11.94 3.10 8.20
N PHE A 20 -11.87 1.77 8.24
CA PHE A 20 -10.70 1.04 7.70
C PHE A 20 -10.49 1.28 6.20
N ASN A 21 -11.56 1.44 5.43
CA ASN A 21 -11.44 1.76 4.00
C ASN A 21 -10.88 3.18 3.77
N SER A 22 -11.27 4.15 4.60
CA SER A 22 -10.69 5.51 4.55
C SER A 22 -9.21 5.52 4.95
N GLU A 23 -8.84 4.75 5.97
CA GLU A 23 -7.46 4.59 6.43
C GLU A 23 -6.60 3.91 5.37
N ALA A 24 -7.08 2.81 4.77
CA ALA A 24 -6.41 2.14 3.66
C ALA A 24 -6.19 3.09 2.46
N SER A 25 -7.17 3.93 2.15
CA SER A 25 -7.04 4.95 1.10
C SER A 25 -5.97 6.00 1.44
N GLN A 26 -5.85 6.40 2.70
CA GLN A 26 -4.80 7.31 3.16
C GLN A 26 -3.40 6.67 3.04
N HIS A 27 -3.27 5.39 3.40
CA HIS A 27 -2.02 4.64 3.20
C HIS A 27 -1.66 4.50 1.72
N ALA A 28 -2.65 4.32 0.83
CA ALA A 28 -2.41 4.25 -0.61
C ALA A 28 -1.86 5.56 -1.19
N ILE A 29 -2.32 6.72 -0.69
CA ILE A 29 -1.73 8.02 -1.05
C ILE A 29 -0.29 8.10 -0.59
N ASN A 30 -0.02 7.70 0.65
CA ASN A 30 1.34 7.73 1.20
C ASN A 30 2.27 6.82 0.39
N ALA A 31 1.84 5.60 0.07
CA ALA A 31 2.58 4.69 -0.80
C ALA A 31 2.82 5.29 -2.19
N ALA A 32 1.82 5.94 -2.80
CA ALA A 32 1.98 6.62 -4.08
C ALA A 32 2.97 7.79 -4.00
N LYS A 33 3.02 8.52 -2.88
CA LYS A 33 4.02 9.57 -2.64
C LYS A 33 5.43 8.99 -2.51
N TRP A 34 5.58 7.85 -1.85
CA TRP A 34 6.88 7.15 -1.73
C TRP A 34 7.47 6.73 -3.07
N GLN A 35 6.65 6.55 -4.12
CA GLN A 35 7.14 6.26 -5.48
C GLN A 35 7.98 7.38 -6.12
N ARG A 36 7.98 8.60 -5.53
CA ARG A 36 8.88 9.69 -5.96
C ARG A 36 10.32 9.50 -5.47
N ILE A 37 10.51 8.68 -4.45
CA ILE A 37 11.79 8.45 -3.80
C ILE A 37 12.48 7.27 -4.51
N PRO A 38 13.81 7.26 -4.65
CA PRO A 38 14.54 6.13 -5.23
C PRO A 38 14.21 4.83 -4.52
N THR A 39 14.07 3.74 -5.29
CA THR A 39 13.81 2.40 -4.77
C THR A 39 15.13 1.65 -4.59
N PRO A 40 15.59 1.40 -3.35
CA PRO A 40 16.70 0.49 -3.12
C PRO A 40 16.25 -0.96 -3.31
N SER A 41 17.12 -1.78 -3.88
CA SER A 41 16.91 -3.22 -4.06
C SER A 41 18.20 -3.98 -3.75
N MET A 42 18.03 -5.16 -3.16
CA MET A 42 19.11 -6.07 -2.80
C MET A 42 18.75 -7.47 -3.30
N SER A 43 19.65 -8.09 -4.07
CA SER A 43 19.54 -9.47 -4.53
C SER A 43 20.70 -10.29 -3.99
N VAL A 44 20.42 -11.53 -3.62
CA VAL A 44 21.44 -12.52 -3.25
C VAL A 44 21.17 -13.78 -4.07
N GLU A 45 22.09 -14.11 -4.96
CA GLU A 45 22.00 -15.25 -5.86
C GLU A 45 23.02 -16.29 -5.44
N LYS A 46 22.60 -17.53 -5.19
CA LYS A 46 23.50 -18.63 -4.83
C LYS A 46 23.32 -19.79 -5.80
N VAL A 47 24.40 -20.28 -6.38
CA VAL A 47 24.40 -21.51 -7.19
C VAL A 47 24.70 -22.70 -6.28
N ASP A 48 24.01 -23.83 -6.45
CA ASP A 48 24.39 -25.09 -5.79
C ASP A 48 25.04 -25.98 -6.85
N ALA A 49 26.35 -25.87 -7.00
CA ALA A 49 27.09 -26.71 -7.93
C ALA A 49 27.20 -28.12 -7.32
N ALA A 50 26.29 -29.02 -7.72
CA ALA A 50 26.33 -30.42 -7.33
C ALA A 50 27.75 -31.00 -7.55
N LYS A 51 28.23 -31.76 -6.55
CA LYS A 51 29.60 -32.30 -6.40
C LYS A 51 30.12 -33.20 -7.55
N THR A 52 29.40 -33.34 -8.66
CA THR A 52 29.69 -34.29 -9.74
C THR A 52 30.41 -33.68 -10.96
N GLY A 53 30.82 -32.41 -10.90
CA GLY A 53 31.60 -31.76 -11.96
C GLY A 53 32.81 -31.01 -11.42
N THR A 54 34.01 -31.50 -11.71
CA THR A 54 35.33 -30.99 -11.27
C THR A 54 35.70 -29.57 -11.79
N ILE A 55 34.75 -28.80 -12.32
CA ILE A 55 35.04 -27.54 -13.02
C ILE A 55 34.75 -26.28 -12.17
N TYR A 56 34.02 -26.38 -11.05
CA TYR A 56 33.61 -25.19 -10.27
C TYR A 56 34.12 -25.23 -8.82
N ARG A 57 35.15 -24.43 -8.51
CA ARG A 57 35.79 -24.27 -7.19
C ARG A 57 35.72 -22.81 -6.68
N GLY A 58 34.61 -22.12 -6.92
CA GLY A 58 34.43 -20.72 -6.54
C GLY A 58 33.24 -20.51 -5.59
N ASP A 59 33.33 -19.47 -4.75
CA ASP A 59 32.27 -19.06 -3.82
C ASP A 59 30.98 -18.75 -4.61
N LEU A 60 29.90 -19.47 -4.29
CA LEU A 60 28.74 -19.59 -5.17
C LEU A 60 27.71 -18.46 -5.00
N ALA A 61 28.01 -17.43 -4.19
CA ALA A 61 27.06 -16.39 -3.80
C ALA A 61 27.40 -15.00 -4.36
N VAL A 62 26.55 -14.47 -5.24
CA VAL A 62 26.59 -13.10 -5.75
C VAL A 62 25.62 -12.23 -4.95
N LYS A 63 26.06 -11.06 -4.49
CA LYS A 63 25.24 -10.07 -3.79
C LYS A 63 25.19 -8.79 -4.63
N THR A 64 23.99 -8.37 -5.03
CA THR A 64 23.79 -7.19 -5.88
C THR A 64 22.97 -6.15 -5.13
N LEU A 65 23.47 -4.91 -5.08
CA LEU A 65 22.74 -3.74 -4.56
C LEU A 65 22.44 -2.80 -5.72
N CYS A 66 21.19 -2.38 -5.88
CA CYS A 66 20.76 -1.48 -6.95
C CYS A 66 19.84 -0.40 -6.39
N ILE A 67 20.04 0.85 -6.81
CA ILE A 67 19.16 1.99 -6.47
C ILE A 67 18.52 2.48 -7.77
N GLN A 68 17.20 2.36 -7.89
CA GLN A 68 16.46 2.80 -9.07
C GLN A 68 15.73 4.12 -8.80
N GLN A 69 16.14 5.21 -9.48
CA GLN A 69 15.47 6.50 -9.42
C GLN A 69 14.82 6.84 -10.77
N PRO A 70 13.48 7.00 -10.84
CA PRO A 70 12.85 7.53 -12.04
C PRO A 70 13.17 9.03 -12.18
N LEU A 71 13.96 9.40 -13.20
CA LEU A 71 14.27 10.81 -13.50
C LEU A 71 13.13 11.54 -14.22
N TYR A 72 12.42 10.83 -15.10
CA TYR A 72 11.23 11.32 -15.78
C TYR A 72 10.20 10.20 -15.89
N SER A 73 8.97 10.47 -15.44
CA SER A 73 7.86 9.49 -15.46
C SER A 73 6.66 9.98 -16.28
N GLY A 74 6.81 11.04 -17.08
CA GLY A 74 5.73 11.55 -17.93
C GLY A 74 4.43 11.88 -17.19
N GLY A 75 4.51 12.26 -15.91
CA GLY A 75 3.34 12.51 -15.06
C GLY A 75 2.67 11.26 -14.46
N ARG A 76 3.11 10.03 -14.76
CA ARG A 76 2.54 8.78 -14.23
C ARG A 76 2.46 8.75 -12.70
N ILE A 77 3.53 9.14 -12.01
CA ILE A 77 3.58 9.15 -10.54
C ILE A 77 2.59 10.19 -10.00
N THR A 78 2.55 11.38 -10.59
CA THR A 78 1.60 12.44 -10.22
C THR A 78 0.16 12.01 -10.43
N ALA A 79 -0.16 11.39 -11.58
CA ALA A 79 -1.49 10.86 -11.87
C ALA A 79 -1.89 9.74 -10.89
N GLY A 80 -0.95 8.88 -10.50
CA GLY A 80 -1.16 7.87 -9.47
C GLY A 80 -1.51 8.47 -8.11
N ILE A 81 -0.81 9.53 -7.70
CA ILE A 81 -1.11 10.27 -6.46
C ILE A 81 -2.51 10.91 -6.54
N GLN A 82 -2.83 11.61 -7.63
CA GLN A 82 -4.14 12.26 -7.82
C GLN A 82 -5.30 11.26 -7.83
N LYS A 83 -5.09 10.08 -8.43
CA LYS A 83 -6.07 8.98 -8.38
C LYS A 83 -6.32 8.52 -6.95
N SER A 84 -5.26 8.30 -6.16
CA SER A 84 -5.39 7.89 -4.76
C SER A 84 -6.06 8.96 -3.90
N GLU A 85 -5.78 10.25 -4.14
CA GLU A 85 -6.44 11.37 -3.47
C GLU A 85 -7.94 11.44 -3.79
N SER A 86 -8.31 11.19 -5.05
CA SER A 86 -9.70 11.12 -5.48
C SER A 86 -10.45 9.96 -4.81
N ASN A 87 -9.79 8.80 -4.68
CA ASN A 87 -10.35 7.64 -3.99
C ASN A 87 -10.58 7.91 -2.49
N LEU A 88 -9.65 8.60 -1.82
CA LEU A 88 -9.86 9.02 -0.44
C LEU A 88 -11.07 9.94 -0.30
N ARG A 89 -11.22 10.92 -1.21
CA ARG A 89 -12.37 11.83 -1.20
C ARG A 89 -13.70 11.08 -1.35
N LEU A 90 -13.75 10.07 -2.22
CA LEU A 90 -14.92 9.20 -2.37
C LEU A 90 -15.19 8.39 -1.09
N ALA A 91 -14.16 7.82 -0.47
CA ALA A 91 -14.29 7.05 0.76
C ALA A 91 -14.83 7.90 1.93
N LEU A 92 -14.37 9.15 2.06
CA LEU A 92 -14.86 10.11 3.04
C LEU A 92 -16.33 10.47 2.79
N ALA A 93 -16.68 10.86 1.56
CA ALA A 93 -18.06 11.20 1.20
C ALA A 93 -19.04 10.03 1.43
N GLN A 94 -18.57 8.80 1.25
CA GLN A 94 -19.39 7.60 1.49
C GLN A 94 -19.56 7.31 2.99
N THR A 95 -18.59 7.70 3.82
CA THR A 95 -18.70 7.69 5.28
C THR A 95 -19.73 8.70 5.76
N GLU A 96 -19.66 9.93 5.26
CA GLU A 96 -20.60 11.02 5.58
C GLU A 96 -22.03 10.66 5.21
N LYS A 97 -22.27 10.19 3.97
CA LYS A 97 -23.59 9.72 3.52
C LYS A 97 -24.14 8.60 4.41
N ARG A 98 -23.28 7.71 4.91
CA ARG A 98 -23.69 6.61 5.79
C ARG A 98 -24.05 7.11 7.19
N ASN A 99 -23.31 8.08 7.72
CA ASN A 99 -23.65 8.73 8.98
C ASN A 99 -25.00 9.47 8.89
N TYR A 100 -25.27 10.15 7.77
CA TYR A 100 -26.57 10.80 7.54
C TYR A 100 -27.74 9.81 7.53
N LYS A 101 -27.61 8.65 6.86
CA LYS A 101 -28.66 7.61 6.83
C LYS A 101 -28.94 6.94 8.18
N LEU A 102 -28.10 7.20 9.19
CA LEU A 102 -28.23 6.65 10.52
C LEU A 102 -28.79 7.67 11.52
N ASN A 103 -29.05 8.91 11.13
CA ASN A 103 -29.86 9.85 11.90
C ASN A 103 -31.26 9.94 11.30
#